data_AF-A0A1Z8PZ01-F1
#
_entry.id   AF-A0A1Z8PZ01-F1
#
_cell.length_a   1.000
_cell.length_b   1.000
_cell.length_c   1.000
_cell.angle_alpha   90.00
_cell.angle_beta   90.00
_cell.angle_gamma   90.00
#
_symmetry.space_group_name_H-M   'P 1'
#
loop_
_entity.id
_entity.type
_entity.pdbx_description
1 polymer ?
#
loop_
_entity_poly.entity_id
_entity_poly.type
_entity_poly.pdbx_seq_one_letter_code
_entity_poly.pdbx_strand_id
1 'polypeptide(L)' 'MQSQAINPPAQTRLEALKMRHAQLSMRIEREQKRPGAMDGLLKSLKKQKLAIKEEMEGIRVSDKASVA' A
#
# COMPACT_ATOMS: atom_id res chain seq x y z
N MET A 1 -23.01 -19.89 6.60
CA MET A 1 -21.79 -19.19 7.01
C MET A 1 -21.70 -17.90 6.22
N GLN A 2 -22.19 -16.79 6.78
CA GLN A 2 -22.06 -15.48 6.14
C GLN A 2 -20.76 -14.85 6.64
N SER A 3 -19.74 -14.87 5.80
CA SER A 3 -18.47 -14.21 6.04
C SER A 3 -18.70 -12.70 6.03
N GLN A 4 -19.01 -12.11 7.17
CA GLN A 4 -18.95 -10.66 7.33
C GLN A 4 -17.48 -10.26 7.14
N ALA A 5 -17.22 -9.57 6.03
CA ALA A 5 -15.98 -8.83 5.85
C ALA A 5 -15.98 -7.74 6.94
N ILE A 6 -15.35 -8.04 8.07
CA ILE A 6 -15.04 -7.08 9.11
C ILE A 6 -14.14 -6.06 8.44
N ASN A 7 -14.71 -4.94 8.00
CA ASN A 7 -13.95 -3.78 7.60
C ASN A 7 -13.15 -3.35 8.84
N PRO A 8 -11.82 -3.50 8.85
CA PRO A 8 -11.04 -3.06 9.99
C PRO A 8 -11.25 -1.56 10.19
N PRO A 9 -11.26 -1.07 11.45
CA PRO A 9 -11.34 0.37 11.71
C PRO A 9 -10.24 1.09 10.89
N ALA A 10 -10.51 2.32 10.46
CA ALA A 10 -9.66 3.06 9.52
C ALA A 10 -8.17 3.06 9.92
N GLN A 11 -7.89 3.04 11.23
CA GLN A 11 -6.55 2.88 11.79
C GLN A 11 -5.89 1.54 11.40
N THR A 12 -6.57 0.41 11.60
CA THR A 12 -6.06 -0.92 11.24
C THR A 12 -5.93 -1.09 9.72
N ARG A 13 -6.82 -0.48 8.92
CA ARG A 13 -6.66 -0.44 7.45
C ARG A 13 -5.41 0.35 7.04
N LEU A 14 -5.19 1.52 7.64
CA LEU A 14 -4.03 2.37 7.38
C LEU A 14 -2.73 1.67 7.79
N GLU A 15 -2.70 0.98 8.93
CA GLU A 15 -1.55 0.19 9.38
C GLU A 15 -1.22 -0.95 8.41
N ALA A 16 -2.22 -1.70 7.94
CA ALA A 16 -2.03 -2.74 6.95
C ALA A 16 -1.46 -2.18 5.62
N LEU A 17 -1.94 -1.01 5.18
CA LEU A 17 -1.41 -0.33 4.00
C LEU A 17 0.03 0.16 4.19
N LYS A 18 0.37 0.71 5.37
CA LYS A 18 1.75 1.10 5.72
C LYS A 18 2.69 -0.10 5.68
N MET A 19 2.29 -1.25 6.24
CA MET A 19 3.09 -2.47 6.19
C MET A 19 3.34 -2.93 4.75
N ARG A 20 2.29 -2.96 3.92
CA ARG A 20 2.42 -3.33 2.50
C ARG A 20 3.31 -2.35 1.72
N HIS A 21 3.19 -1.05 1.99
CA HIS A 21 4.04 -0.02 1.39
C HIS A 21 5.52 -0.19 1.77
N ALA A 22 5.81 -0.53 3.03
CA ALA A 22 7.17 -0.81 3.49
C ALA A 22 7.74 -2.07 2.78
N GLN A 23 6.96 -3.14 2.70
CA GLN A 23 7.35 -4.37 1.99
C GLN A 23 7.64 -4.13 0.51
N LEU A 24 6.80 -3.36 -0.18
CA LEU A 24 7.03 -2.98 -1.58
C LEU A 24 8.30 -2.16 -1.74
N SER A 25 8.60 -1.25 -0.81
CA SER A 25 9.83 -0.45 -0.83
C SER A 25 11.07 -1.34 -0.70
N MET A 26 11.08 -2.27 0.26
CA MET A 26 12.17 -3.24 0.41
C MET A 26 12.32 -4.15 -0.83
N ARG A 27 11.20 -4.52 -1.46
CA ARG A 27 11.22 -5.36 -2.67
C ARG A 27 11.76 -4.60 -3.88
N ILE A 28 11.39 -3.32 -4.04
CA ILE A 28 11.94 -2.44 -5.07
C ILE A 28 13.45 -2.30 -4.88
N GLU A 29 13.93 -2.01 -3.67
CA GLU A 29 15.37 -1.85 -3.41
C GLU A 29 16.16 -3.14 -3.70
N ARG A 30 15.62 -4.30 -3.32
CA ARG A 30 16.24 -5.59 -3.64
C ARG A 30 16.31 -5.84 -5.14
N GLU A 31 15.23 -5.57 -5.86
CA GLU A 31 15.20 -5.76 -7.31
C GLU A 31 16.11 -4.76 -8.02
N GLN A 32 16.18 -3.49 -7.59
CA GLN A 32 17.09 -2.50 -8.17
C GLN A 32 18.57 -2.85 -8.00
N LYS A 33 18.93 -3.49 -6.89
CA LYS A 33 20.30 -3.94 -6.63
C LYS A 33 20.64 -5.24 -7.34
N ARG A 34 19.64 -5.95 -7.89
CA ARG A 34 19.84 -7.25 -8.52
C ARG A 34 20.41 -7.06 -9.94
N PRO A 35 21.54 -7.70 -10.27
CA PRO A 35 22.02 -7.72 -11.65
C PRO A 35 21.01 -8.46 -12.54
N GLY A 36 20.59 -7.85 -13.65
CA GLY A 36 19.52 -8.39 -14.51
C GLY A 36 18.11 -8.13 -13.99
N ALA A 37 17.92 -7.10 -13.16
CA ALA A 37 16.61 -6.62 -12.76
C ALA A 37 15.72 -6.38 -13.98
N MET A 38 14.51 -6.93 -13.95
CA MET A 38 13.54 -6.72 -15.04
C MET A 38 12.87 -5.36 -14.84
N ASP A 39 13.12 -4.41 -15.76
CA ASP A 39 12.53 -3.07 -15.71
C ASP A 39 11.00 -3.10 -15.63
N GLY A 40 10.36 -4.08 -16.28
CA GLY A 40 8.91 -4.29 -16.21
C GLY A 40 8.41 -4.64 -14.80
N LEU A 41 9.18 -5.44 -14.05
CA LEU A 41 8.87 -5.78 -12.66
C LEU A 41 9.04 -4.55 -11.77
N LEU A 42 10.13 -3.80 -11.95
CA LEU A 42 10.39 -2.56 -11.22
C LEU A 42 9.30 -1.51 -11.43
N LYS A 43 8.87 -1.33 -12.68
CA LYS A 43 7.75 -0.44 -13.04
C LYS A 43 6.45 -0.89 -12.38
N SER A 44 6.18 -2.19 -12.35
CA SER A 44 4.98 -2.75 -11.72
C SER A 44 4.99 -2.57 -10.20
N LEU A 45 6.12 -2.83 -9.54
CA LEU A 45 6.28 -2.62 -8.09
C LEU A 45 6.12 -1.14 -7.71
N LYS A 46 6.69 -0.22 -8.49
CA LYS A 46 6.53 1.23 -8.29
C LYS A 46 5.08 1.68 -8.46
N LYS A 47 4.36 1.15 -9.47
CA LYS A 47 2.92 1.40 -9.65
C LYS A 47 2.10 0.90 -8.45
N GLN A 48 2.36 -0.31 -7.97
CA GLN A 48 1.70 -0.85 -6.77
C GLN A 48 1.98 0.03 -5.55
N LYS A 49 3.21 0.50 -5.38
CA LYS A 49 3.59 1.41 -4.29
C LYS A 49 2.85 2.75 -4.37
N LEU A 50 2.67 3.29 -5.59
CA LEU A 50 1.91 4.52 -5.82
C LEU A 50 0.43 4.35 -5.46
N ALA A 51 -0.20 3.27 -5.92
CA ALA A 51 -1.61 2.98 -5.62
C ALA A 51 -1.87 2.87 -4.10
N ILE A 52 -0.98 2.20 -3.35
CA ILE A 52 -1.10 2.11 -1.89
C ILE A 52 -0.93 3.49 -1.24
N LYS A 53 -0.03 4.34 -1.76
CA LYS A 53 0.13 5.71 -1.27
C LYS A 53 -1.15 6.52 -1.46
N GLU A 54 -1.76 6.43 -2.63
CA GLU A 54 -3.03 7.10 -2.93
C GLU A 54 -4.18 6.58 -2.06
N GLU A 55 -4.24 5.26 -1.81
CA GLU A 55 -5.24 4.67 -0.91
C GLU A 55 -5.08 5.16 0.54
N MET A 56 -3.84 5.25 1.04
CA MET A 56 -3.56 5.80 2.39
C MET A 56 -3.99 7.26 2.51
N GLU A 57 -3.69 8.09 1.49
CA GLU A 57 -4.10 9.49 1.46
C GLU A 57 -5.63 9.62 1.34
N GLY A 58 -6.29 8.75 0.57
CA GLY A 58 -7.75 8.69 0.49
C GLY A 58 -8.40 8.39 1.84
N ILE A 59 -7.85 7.44 2.60
CA ILE A 59 -8.33 7.14 3.96
C ILE A 59 -8.09 8.33 4.90
N ARG A 60 -6.93 8.98 4.83
CA ARG A 60 -6.63 10.18 5.64
C ARG A 60 -7.59 11.32 5.38
N VAL A 61 -7.93 11.57 4.12
CA VAL A 61 -8.89 12.63 3.73
C VAL A 61 -10.29 12.26 4.22
N SER A 62 -10.70 11.00 4.07
CA SER A 62 -12.00 10.52 4.55
C SER A 62 -12.14 10.59 6.06
N ASP A 63 -11.08 10.30 6.82
CA ASP A 63 -11.04 10.39 8.27
C ASP A 63 -11.20 11.86 8.72
N LYS A 64 -10.49 12.78 8.06
CA LYS A 64 -10.59 14.23 8.32
C LYS A 64 -11.98 14.80 8.02
N ALA A 65 -12.65 14.30 6.99
CA ALA A 65 -13.99 14.69 6.61
C ALA A 65 -15.08 14.18 7.59
N SER A 66 -14.77 13.20 8.43
CA SER A 66 -15.71 12.67 9.43
C SER A 66 -15.67 13.41 10.77
N VAL A 67 -14.69 14.30 10.98
CA VAL A 67 -14.46 15.04 12.25
C VAL A 67 -14.82 16.54 12.11
N ALA A 68 -15.16 16.99 10.90
CA ALA A 68 -15.62 18.35 10.59
C ALA A 68 -17.15 18.41 10.47
#